data_AF-A0AAD9PFK0-F1
#
_entry.id   AF-A0AAD9PFK0-F1
#
_cell.length_a   1.000
_cell.length_b   1.000
_cell.length_c   1.000
_cell.angle_alpha   90.00
_cell.angle_beta   90.00
_cell.angle_gamma   90.00
#
_symmetry.space_group_name_H-M   'P 1'
#
loop_
_entity.id
_entity.type
_entity.pdbx_description
1 polymer ?
#
loop_
_entity_poly.entity_id
_entity_poly.type
_entity_poly.pdbx_seq_one_letter_code
_entity_poly.pdbx_strand_id
1 'polypeptide(L)'
;MDKVTNKEILERTGLPSMEDLLIRKNLRWTGHLMRMSPDRLPKQILYSQLSSGYRKRGRPCLLFKDTIKSNLKLRDIKTDSWTSLSQQRDKWRAIVKSLSHRDRQHDVDDEPCITTYSHVHQITKNATANNPIHFLPM
;
A
#
# COMPACT_ATOMS: atom_id res chain seq x y z
N MET A 1 -37.24 16.91 16.77
CA MET A 1 -36.17 15.93 17.00
C MET A 1 -34.96 16.41 16.24
N ASP A 2 -33.95 16.92 16.95
CA ASP A 2 -32.74 17.43 16.32
C ASP A 2 -31.87 16.27 15.85
N LYS A 3 -31.59 16.21 14.55
CA LYS A 3 -30.78 15.15 13.95
C LYS A 3 -29.34 15.63 13.81
N VAL A 4 -28.47 15.15 14.70
CA VAL A 4 -27.02 15.43 14.64
C VAL A 4 -26.34 14.39 13.74
N THR A 5 -25.42 14.83 12.88
CA THR A 5 -24.67 13.93 11.98
C THR A 5 -23.43 13.35 12.67
N ASN A 6 -22.96 12.17 12.24
CA ASN A 6 -21.72 11.59 12.78
C ASN A 6 -20.50 12.50 12.59
N LYS A 7 -20.45 13.25 11.48
CA LYS A 7 -19.40 14.23 11.22
C LYS A 7 -19.38 15.31 12.31
N GLU A 8 -20.54 15.85 12.64
CA GLU A 8 -20.69 16.86 13.67
C GLU A 8 -20.31 16.35 15.07
N ILE A 9 -20.64 15.10 15.40
CA ILE A 9 -20.21 14.48 16.67
C ILE A 9 -18.67 14.38 16.74
N LEU A 10 -18.02 13.98 15.64
CA LEU A 10 -16.57 13.86 15.58
C LEU A 10 -15.88 15.23 15.68
N GLU A 11 -16.42 16.26 15.02
CA GLU A 11 -15.93 17.64 15.11
C GLU A 11 -16.05 18.19 16.53
N ARG A 12 -17.22 18.02 17.18
CA ARG A 12 -17.45 18.49 18.55
C ARG A 12 -16.54 17.81 19.57
N THR A 13 -16.21 16.53 19.36
CA THR A 13 -15.37 15.75 20.28
C THR A 13 -13.88 15.80 19.94
N GLY A 14 -13.50 16.36 18.79
CA GLY A 14 -12.14 16.32 18.27
C GLY A 14 -11.63 14.90 17.99
N LEU A 15 -12.54 13.92 17.88
CA LEU A 15 -12.18 12.52 17.64
C LEU A 15 -11.99 12.25 16.16
N PRO A 16 -11.01 11.41 15.78
CA PRO A 16 -10.87 11.00 14.40
C PRO A 16 -11.97 10.02 13.99
N SER A 17 -12.32 10.03 12.70
CA SER A 17 -13.21 9.01 12.16
C SER A 17 -12.56 7.62 12.21
N MET A 18 -13.41 6.59 12.15
CA MET A 18 -12.92 5.21 12.04
C MET A 18 -12.07 5.01 10.77
N GLU A 19 -12.45 5.67 9.67
CA GLU A 19 -11.70 5.65 8.41
C GLU A 19 -10.28 6.21 8.60
N ASP A 20 -10.14 7.36 9.27
CA ASP A 20 -8.82 7.95 9.54
C ASP A 20 -7.94 7.04 10.39
N LEU A 21 -8.54 6.39 11.38
CA LEU A 21 -7.82 5.47 12.27
C LEU A 21 -7.31 4.25 11.50
N LEU A 22 -8.13 3.67 10.63
CA LEU A 22 -7.76 2.55 9.78
C LEU A 22 -6.66 2.93 8.78
N ILE A 23 -6.80 4.08 8.12
CA ILE A 23 -5.79 4.59 7.18
C ILE A 23 -4.46 4.81 7.90
N ARG A 24 -4.45 5.45 9.08
CA ARG A 24 -3.22 5.66 9.87
C ARG A 24 -2.58 4.35 10.29
N LYS A 25 -3.35 3.36 10.75
CA LYS A 25 -2.83 2.05 11.13
C LYS A 25 -2.23 1.31 9.93
N ASN A 26 -2.93 1.33 8.79
CA ASN A 26 -2.43 0.74 7.54
C ASN A 26 -1.13 1.39 7.10
N LEU A 27 -1.07 2.72 6.98
CA LEU A 27 0.14 3.43 6.54
C LEU A 27 1.31 3.29 7.54
N ARG A 28 1.03 3.16 8.83
CA ARG A 28 2.07 2.85 9.82
C ARG A 28 2.67 1.46 9.58
N TRP A 29 1.83 0.46 9.30
CA TRP A 29 2.27 -0.90 9.00
C TRP A 29 3.01 -0.97 7.66
N THR A 30 2.55 -0.27 6.63
CA THR A 30 3.25 -0.24 5.32
C THR A 30 4.64 0.35 5.42
N GLY A 31 4.80 1.46 6.15
CA GLY A 31 6.13 2.01 6.38
C GLY A 31 7.04 1.03 7.12
N HIS A 32 6.49 0.25 8.06
CA HIS A 32 7.26 -0.81 8.70
C HIS A 32 7.67 -1.91 7.73
N LEU A 33 6.75 -2.38 6.88
CA LEU A 33 7.03 -3.35 5.83
C LEU A 33 8.11 -2.87 4.87
N MET A 34 8.11 -1.60 4.47
CA MET A 34 9.12 -1.07 3.55
C MET A 34 10.53 -1.09 4.13
N ARG A 35 10.66 -0.87 5.44
CA ARG A 35 11.94 -0.95 6.15
C ARG A 35 12.33 -2.38 6.56
N MET A 36 11.43 -3.34 6.48
CA MET A 36 11.79 -4.75 6.68
C MET A 36 12.71 -5.24 5.56
N SER A 37 13.57 -6.19 5.92
CA SER A 37 14.43 -6.88 4.96
C SER A 37 13.60 -7.69 3.94
N PRO A 38 14.02 -7.80 2.66
CA PRO A 38 13.23 -8.43 1.59
C PRO A 38 13.06 -9.95 1.73
N ASP A 39 13.87 -10.62 2.55
CA ASP A 39 13.74 -12.04 2.93
C ASP A 39 12.54 -12.32 3.85
N ARG A 40 11.93 -11.27 4.44
CA ARG A 40 10.82 -11.43 5.37
C ARG A 40 9.52 -11.71 4.61
N LEU A 41 8.82 -12.77 5.03
CA LEU A 41 7.55 -13.21 4.44
C LEU A 41 6.53 -12.09 4.19
N PRO A 42 6.26 -11.14 5.12
CA PRO A 42 5.27 -10.09 4.87
C PRO A 42 5.61 -9.19 3.68
N LYS A 43 6.91 -8.89 3.49
CA LYS A 43 7.39 -8.07 2.38
C LYS A 43 7.38 -8.88 1.08
N GLN A 44 7.74 -10.16 1.14
CA GLN A 44 7.66 -11.07 -0.01
C GLN A 44 6.22 -11.22 -0.49
N ILE A 45 5.26 -11.51 0.40
CA ILE A 45 3.85 -11.66 0.07
C ILE A 45 3.29 -10.38 -0.56
N LEU A 46 3.64 -9.20 -0.03
CA LEU A 46 3.19 -7.92 -0.58
C LEU A 46 3.59 -7.71 -2.05
N TYR A 47 4.76 -8.20 -2.45
CA TYR A 47 5.28 -8.09 -3.81
C TYR A 47 5.15 -9.38 -4.63
N SER A 48 4.64 -10.45 -4.03
CA SER A 48 4.46 -11.73 -4.69
C SER A 48 3.48 -11.60 -5.84
N GLN A 49 3.80 -12.29 -6.93
CA GLN A 49 2.92 -12.44 -8.08
C GLN A 49 2.83 -13.93 -8.36
N LEU A 50 1.63 -14.43 -8.61
CA LEU A 50 1.43 -15.80 -9.09
C LEU A 50 2.10 -15.91 -10.47
N SER A 51 3.09 -16.80 -10.58
CA SER A 51 3.78 -17.11 -11.84
C SER A 51 2.89 -17.83 -12.85
N SER A 52 1.90 -18.57 -12.34
CA SER A 52 0.93 -19.33 -13.11
C SER A 52 -0.36 -19.46 -12.27
N GLY A 53 -1.52 -19.37 -12.92
CA GLY A 53 -2.81 -19.57 -12.26
C GLY A 53 -3.98 -18.99 -13.05
N TYR A 54 -5.06 -19.78 -13.15
CA TYR A 54 -6.32 -19.32 -13.72
C TYR A 54 -7.05 -18.43 -12.71
N ARG A 55 -7.23 -17.15 -13.03
CA ARG A 55 -8.11 -16.26 -12.25
C ARG A 55 -9.55 -16.50 -12.70
N LYS A 56 -10.45 -16.73 -11.74
CA LYS A 56 -11.89 -16.79 -12.05
C LYS A 56 -12.33 -15.49 -12.72
N ARG A 57 -13.19 -15.59 -13.74
CA ARG A 57 -13.88 -14.43 -14.32
C ARG A 57 -14.65 -13.69 -13.23
N GLY A 58 -14.40 -12.39 -13.09
CA GLY A 58 -15.01 -11.53 -12.07
C GLY A 58 -14.04 -10.50 -11.50
N ARG A 59 -14.49 -9.68 -10.53
CA ARG A 59 -13.64 -8.72 -9.82
C ARG A 59 -12.60 -9.48 -8.99
N PRO A 60 -11.29 -9.26 -9.20
CA PRO A 60 -10.26 -9.83 -8.32
C PRO A 60 -10.49 -9.41 -6.87
N CYS A 61 -10.18 -10.28 -5.91
CA CYS A 61 -10.17 -9.91 -4.50
C CYS A 61 -9.24 -8.70 -4.30
N LEU A 62 -9.71 -7.67 -3.58
CA LEU A 62 -8.90 -6.51 -3.23
C LEU A 62 -7.65 -6.98 -2.48
N LEU A 63 -6.49 -6.76 -3.08
CA LEU A 63 -5.22 -7.07 -2.43
C LEU A 63 -4.92 -6.01 -1.40
N PHE A 64 -4.16 -6.36 -0.36
CA PHE A 64 -3.68 -5.37 0.59
C PHE A 64 -2.91 -4.24 -0.11
N LYS A 65 -2.14 -4.57 -1.15
CA LYS A 65 -1.44 -3.59 -2.01
C LYS A 65 -2.39 -2.55 -2.62
N ASP A 66 -3.61 -2.93 -2.99
CA ASP A 66 -4.61 -2.03 -3.56
C ASP A 66 -5.18 -1.10 -2.48
N THR A 67 -5.39 -1.63 -1.26
CA THR A 67 -5.75 -0.82 -0.09
C THR A 67 -4.67 0.22 0.24
N ILE A 68 -3.39 -0.14 0.15
CA ILE A 68 -2.29 0.83 0.33
C ILE A 68 -2.40 1.94 -0.70
N LYS A 69 -2.51 1.58 -2.00
CA LYS A 69 -2.62 2.56 -3.09
C LYS A 69 -3.79 3.51 -2.89
N SER A 70 -4.96 2.98 -2.53
CA SER A 70 -6.16 3.78 -2.24
C SER A 70 -5.91 4.73 -1.07
N ASN A 71 -5.35 4.25 0.05
CA ASN A 71 -5.05 5.07 1.22
C ASN A 71 -4.03 6.18 0.91
N LEU A 72 -3.03 5.90 0.05
CA LEU A 72 -2.06 6.90 -0.39
C LEU A 72 -2.74 7.99 -1.23
N LYS A 73 -3.61 7.60 -2.18
CA LYS A 73 -4.40 8.55 -2.99
C LYS A 73 -5.33 9.41 -2.13
N LEU A 74 -6.09 8.78 -1.22
CA LEU A 74 -6.99 9.47 -0.27
C LEU A 74 -6.28 10.49 0.63
N ARG A 75 -4.95 10.37 0.78
CA ARG A 75 -4.11 11.26 1.59
C ARG A 75 -3.14 12.09 0.76
N ASP A 76 -3.28 12.07 -0.57
CA ASP A 76 -2.43 12.83 -1.50
C ASP A 76 -0.93 12.59 -1.27
N ILE A 77 -0.59 11.33 -1.00
CA ILE A 77 0.79 10.87 -0.93
C ILE A 77 1.13 10.29 -2.30
N LYS A 78 2.13 10.87 -2.98
CA LYS A 78 2.56 10.43 -4.31
C LYS A 78 2.93 8.94 -4.34
N THR A 79 2.20 8.18 -5.16
CA THR A 79 2.35 6.71 -5.31
C THR A 79 3.71 6.27 -5.87
N ASP A 80 4.45 7.16 -6.51
CA ASP A 80 5.77 6.83 -7.09
C ASP A 80 6.92 7.03 -6.09
N SER A 81 6.76 7.91 -5.12
CA SER A 81 7.84 8.32 -4.19
C SER A 81 7.66 7.83 -2.75
N TRP A 82 6.50 7.25 -2.40
CA TRP A 82 6.24 6.82 -1.02
C TRP A 82 7.20 5.71 -0.54
N THR A 83 7.74 4.89 -1.45
CA THR A 83 8.69 3.82 -1.09
C THR A 83 9.97 4.41 -0.51
N SER A 84 10.58 5.40 -1.17
CA SER A 84 11.76 6.11 -0.67
C SER A 84 11.44 6.96 0.55
N LEU A 85 10.27 7.61 0.58
CA LEU A 85 9.77 8.37 1.73
C LEU A 85 9.61 7.49 2.98
N SER A 86 9.11 6.27 2.82
CA SER A 86 8.86 5.33 3.91
C SER A 86 10.14 4.76 4.55
N GLN A 87 11.27 4.81 3.85
CA GLN A 87 12.57 4.48 4.43
C GLN A 87 12.98 5.48 5.50
N GLN A 88 12.62 6.74 5.33
CA GLN A 88 12.89 7.81 6.29
C GLN A 88 11.86 7.75 7.43
N ARG A 89 12.20 7.01 8.49
CA ARG A 89 11.28 6.70 9.60
C ARG A 89 10.60 7.93 10.19
N ASP A 90 11.35 9.00 10.42
CA ASP A 90 10.83 10.21 11.08
C ASP A 90 9.91 10.99 10.17
N LYS A 91 10.29 11.19 8.90
CA LYS A 91 9.43 11.83 7.90
C LYS A 91 8.15 11.02 7.67
N TRP A 92 8.25 9.70 7.56
CA TRP A 92 7.09 8.84 7.40
C TRP A 92 6.15 8.93 8.61
N ARG A 93 6.69 8.88 9.83
CA ARG A 93 5.90 9.02 11.07
C ARG A 93 5.24 10.39 11.17
N ALA A 94 5.94 11.46 10.81
CA ALA A 94 5.40 12.81 10.80
C ALA A 94 4.20 12.92 9.84
N ILE A 95 4.35 12.42 8.60
CA ILE A 95 3.28 12.40 7.60
C ILE A 95 2.08 11.61 8.10
N VAL A 96 2.29 10.38 8.60
CA VAL A 96 1.17 9.54 9.09
C VAL A 96 0.48 10.18 10.29
N LYS A 97 1.21 10.89 11.15
CA LYS A 97 0.65 11.60 12.32
C LYS A 97 -0.14 12.85 11.90
N SER A 98 0.31 13.56 10.87
CA SER A 98 -0.36 14.76 10.36
C SER A 98 -1.60 14.46 9.50
N LEU A 99 -1.94 13.18 9.28
CA LEU A 99 -3.16 12.81 8.53
C LEU A 99 -4.41 13.14 9.35
N SER A 100 -5.08 14.23 8.96
CA SER A 100 -6.41 14.62 9.44
C SER A 100 -7.52 13.97 8.62
N HIS A 101 -8.76 14.14 9.09
CA HIS A 101 -9.96 13.84 8.32
C HIS A 101 -9.92 14.61 7.00
N ARG A 102 -10.18 13.92 5.90
CA ARG A 102 -10.49 14.53 4.60
C ARG A 102 -11.89 14.07 4.22
N ASP A 103 -12.73 15.03 3.82
CA ASP A 103 -13.99 14.71 3.18
C ASP A 103 -13.72 14.09 1.81
N ARG A 104 -14.40 12.99 1.48
CA ARG A 104 -14.31 12.36 0.16
C ARG A 104 -14.93 13.30 -0.89
N GLN A 105 -14.11 13.93 -1.73
CA GLN A 105 -14.55 14.26 -3.09
C GLN A 105 -14.58 12.96 -3.89
N HIS A 106 -15.71 12.67 -4.50
CA HIS A 106 -15.95 11.45 -5.26
C HIS A 106 -15.34 11.63 -6.66
N ASP A 107 -14.02 11.47 -6.80
CA ASP A 107 -13.38 11.41 -8.11
C ASP A 107 -13.52 9.98 -8.65
N VAL A 108 -14.48 9.83 -9.56
CA VAL A 108 -14.73 8.61 -10.33
C VAL A 108 -13.70 8.55 -11.44
N ASP A 109 -12.51 8.03 -11.15
CA ASP A 109 -11.55 7.60 -12.18
C ASP A 109 -11.03 6.20 -11.84
N ASP A 110 -11.85 5.20 -12.16
CA ASP A 110 -11.40 3.81 -12.26
C ASP A 110 -10.58 3.63 -13.55
N GLU A 111 -9.30 4.02 -13.50
CA GLU A 111 -8.30 3.57 -14.47
C GLU A 111 -7.82 2.17 -14.04
N PRO A 112 -8.09 1.11 -14.83
CA PRO A 112 -7.66 -0.24 -14.49
C PRO A 112 -6.13 -0.30 -14.55
N CYS A 113 -5.49 -0.56 -13.42
CA CYS A 113 -4.03 -0.69 -13.33
C CYS A 113 -3.56 -1.96 -14.05
N ILE A 114 -3.44 -1.90 -15.38
CA ILE A 114 -2.52 -2.73 -16.17
C ILE A 114 -1.21 -1.95 -16.25
N THR A 115 -0.47 -1.84 -15.14
CA THR A 115 0.91 -1.37 -15.21
C THR A 115 1.78 -2.59 -15.51
N THR A 116 2.26 -2.62 -16.74
CA THR A 116 3.03 -3.69 -17.34
C THR A 116 4.37 -3.93 -16.65
N TYR A 117 4.79 -5.18 -16.80
CA TYR A 117 5.98 -5.92 -16.36
C TYR A 117 7.37 -5.23 -16.51
N SER A 118 7.46 -3.99 -16.97
CA SER A 118 8.70 -3.40 -17.48
C SER A 118 9.71 -2.91 -16.43
N HIS A 119 9.31 -2.68 -15.17
CA HIS A 119 10.23 -2.11 -14.16
C HIS A 119 10.87 -3.14 -13.19
N VAL A 120 10.38 -4.38 -13.16
CA VAL A 120 10.97 -5.45 -12.30
C VAL A 120 12.12 -6.15 -13.03
N HIS A 121 12.12 -6.12 -14.37
CA HIS A 121 13.08 -6.84 -15.21
C HIS A 121 14.48 -6.18 -15.29
N GLN A 122 14.68 -5.00 -14.70
CA GLN A 122 15.99 -4.33 -14.63
C GLN A 122 16.77 -4.66 -13.35
N ILE A 123 16.10 -5.13 -12.31
CA ILE A 123 16.74 -5.48 -11.03
C ILE A 123 17.27 -6.92 -11.07
N THR A 124 16.59 -7.83 -11.77
CA THR A 124 16.95 -9.26 -11.82
C THR A 124 18.08 -9.60 -12.80
N LYS A 125 18.46 -8.70 -13.72
CA LYS A 125 19.58 -8.95 -14.66
C LYS A 125 20.96 -8.83 -14.00
N ASN A 126 21.05 -8.15 -12.86
CA ASN A 126 22.34 -7.87 -12.21
C ASN A 126 22.73 -8.93 -11.16
N ALA A 127 21.81 -9.85 -10.83
CA ALA A 127 22.02 -10.87 -9.79
C ALA A 127 22.41 -12.25 -10.36
N THR A 128 22.11 -12.55 -11.62
CA THR A 128 22.39 -13.88 -12.22
C THR A 128 23.84 -14.07 -12.67
N ALA A 129 24.70 -13.05 -12.57
CA ALA A 129 26.10 -13.17 -12.98
C ALA A 129 27.00 -13.94 -11.97
N ASN A 130 26.55 -14.21 -10.74
CA ASN A 130 27.46 -14.63 -9.65
C ASN A 130 27.03 -15.85 -8.80
N ASN A 131 26.15 -16.75 -9.26
CA ASN A 131 25.90 -17.99 -8.48
C ASN A 131 25.36 -19.17 -9.31
N PRO A 132 26.18 -20.20 -9.62
CA PRO A 132 25.68 -21.43 -10.22
C PRO A 132 25.31 -22.41 -9.09
N ILE A 133 24.02 -22.58 -8.80
CA ILE A 133 23.55 -23.69 -7.96
C ILE A 133 23.23 -24.87 -8.88
N HIS A 134 24.10 -25.87 -8.86
CA HIS A 134 23.86 -27.19 -9.44
C HIS A 134 22.75 -27.90 -8.65
N PHE A 135 21.69 -28.35 -9.33
CA PHE A 135 20.73 -29.32 -8.79
C PHE A 135 21.08 -30.71 -9.34
N LEU A 136 21.35 -31.67 -8.45
CA LEU A 136 21.44 -33.10 -8.75
C LEU A 136 20.04 -33.73 -8.66
N PRO A 137 19.67 -34.67 -9.55
CA PRO A 137 18.37 -35.34 -9.49
C PRO A 137 18.40 -36.55 -8.55
N MET A 138 17.26 -36.83 -7.90
CA MET A 138 16.91 -38.14 -7.33
C MET A 138 16.40 -39.07 -8.42
#